data_AF-A0A4U9UEZ9-F1
#
_entry.id   AF-A0A4U9UEZ9-F1
#
_cell.length_a   1.000
_cell.length_b   1.000
_cell.length_c   1.000
_cell.angle_alpha   90.00
_cell.angle_beta   90.00
_cell.angle_gamma   90.00
#
_symmetry.space_group_name_H-M   'P 1'
#
loop_
_entity.id
_entity.type
_entity.pdbx_description
1 polymer ?
#
loop_
_entity_poly.entity_id
_entity_poly.type
_entity_poly.pdbx_seq_one_letter_code
_entity_poly.pdbx_strand_id
1 'polypeptide(L)'
;MLKSGPPFPATTTRSILICQHVRKMGADQLSVHGMRAMLDMKRHLSEVLLATPLEHDFYVFSARMRRPVLCQTPYHLQIAGSGKQITGKLLDSVTQESCFNSKLAPAQSLEPVASEYEHALTVNEVMALSQRFPGTGVGGHSGVEFL
;
A
#
# COMPACT_ATOMS: atom_id res chain seq x y z
N MET A 1 27.59 -27.40 20.22
CA MET A 1 26.18 -27.83 20.41
C MET A 1 25.27 -26.74 19.86
N LEU A 2 24.67 -26.96 18.68
CA LEU A 2 23.68 -26.06 18.07
C LEU A 2 22.41 -26.89 17.89
N LYS A 3 21.33 -26.54 18.60
CA LYS A 3 20.01 -27.17 18.44
C LYS A 3 19.29 -26.45 17.29
N SER A 4 19.04 -27.16 16.19
CA SER A 4 18.10 -26.73 15.16
C SER A 4 16.67 -26.88 15.66
N GLY A 5 15.93 -25.77 15.75
CA GLY A 5 14.49 -25.77 16.01
C GLY A 5 13.69 -26.28 14.80
N PRO A 6 12.44 -26.74 14.98
CA PRO A 6 11.63 -27.25 13.88
C PRO A 6 11.23 -26.10 12.92
N PRO A 7 11.07 -26.39 11.61
CA PRO A 7 10.57 -25.41 10.66
C PRO A 7 9.14 -24.99 11.02
N PHE A 8 8.85 -23.70 10.93
CA PHE A 8 7.51 -23.13 11.13
C PHE A 8 6.51 -23.74 10.14
N PRO A 9 5.27 -24.08 10.57
CA PRO A 9 4.26 -24.60 9.68
C PRO A 9 3.79 -23.49 8.74
N ALA A 10 4.17 -23.60 7.48
CA ALA A 10 3.62 -22.77 6.42
C ALA A 10 2.11 -23.06 6.30
N THR A 11 1.29 -22.01 6.35
CA THR A 11 -0.15 -22.03 6.04
C THR A 11 -0.35 -22.24 4.54
N THR A 12 0.16 -23.36 4.03
CA THR A 12 0.45 -23.65 2.62
C THR A 12 -0.82 -23.88 1.79
N THR A 13 -1.88 -24.40 2.40
CA THR A 13 -3.07 -24.86 1.66
C THR A 13 -3.90 -23.70 1.08
N ARG A 14 -4.00 -22.55 1.75
CA ARG A 14 -4.80 -21.42 1.27
C ARG A 14 -4.10 -20.61 0.17
N SER A 15 -2.79 -20.40 0.28
CA SER A 15 -2.02 -19.67 -0.74
C SER A 15 -1.95 -20.42 -2.07
N ILE A 16 -1.91 -21.76 -2.03
CA ILE A 16 -1.92 -22.60 -3.25
C ILE A 16 -3.26 -22.47 -4.00
N LEU A 17 -4.39 -22.46 -3.29
CA LEU A 17 -5.71 -22.36 -3.93
C LEU A 17 -5.93 -21.01 -4.62
N ILE A 18 -5.43 -19.92 -4.02
CA ILE A 18 -5.51 -18.57 -4.60
C ILE A 18 -4.64 -18.48 -5.87
N CYS A 19 -3.43 -19.03 -5.85
CA CYS A 19 -2.57 -19.11 -7.04
C CYS A 19 -3.17 -19.99 -8.15
N GLN A 20 -3.81 -21.12 -7.81
CA GLN A 20 -4.48 -21.98 -8.78
C GLN A 20 -5.71 -21.29 -9.40
N HIS A 21 -6.48 -20.54 -8.62
CA HIS A 21 -7.62 -19.77 -9.12
C HIS A 21 -7.19 -18.68 -10.10
N VAL A 22 -6.12 -17.95 -9.79
CA VAL A 22 -5.61 -16.88 -10.67
C VAL A 22 -5.00 -17.44 -11.96
N ARG A 23 -4.30 -18.57 -11.90
CA ARG A 23 -3.85 -19.31 -13.11
C ARG A 23 -5.01 -19.78 -13.98
N LYS A 24 -6.12 -20.23 -13.37
CA LYS A 24 -7.34 -20.58 -14.10
C LYS A 24 -8.00 -19.37 -14.77
N MET A 25 -7.76 -18.16 -14.27
CA MET A 25 -8.21 -16.90 -14.88
C MET A 25 -7.22 -16.34 -15.92
N GLY A 26 -6.19 -17.11 -16.31
CA GLY A 26 -5.23 -16.72 -17.34
C GLY A 26 -4.13 -15.76 -16.86
N ALA A 27 -3.98 -15.55 -15.56
CA ALA A 27 -2.91 -14.75 -15.00
C ALA A 27 -1.82 -15.64 -14.37
N ASP A 28 -0.57 -15.40 -14.73
CA ASP A 28 0.56 -16.23 -14.32
C ASP A 28 0.90 -16.09 -12.82
N GLN A 29 0.55 -14.92 -12.25
CA GLN A 29 0.90 -14.55 -10.88
C GLN A 29 -0.18 -13.67 -10.23
N LEU A 30 -0.19 -13.68 -8.89
CA LEU A 30 -1.02 -12.76 -8.10
C LEU A 30 -0.51 -11.33 -8.24
N SER A 31 -1.43 -10.37 -8.28
CA SER A 31 -1.11 -8.95 -8.22
C SER A 31 -1.49 -8.36 -6.86
N VAL A 32 -0.71 -7.38 -6.43
CA VAL A 32 -1.07 -6.50 -5.32
C VAL A 32 -2.29 -5.68 -5.74
N HIS A 33 -3.27 -5.58 -4.84
CA HIS A 33 -4.47 -4.80 -5.12
C HIS A 33 -4.09 -3.33 -5.40
N GLY A 34 -4.67 -2.73 -6.44
CA GLY A 34 -4.22 -1.43 -6.93
C GLY A 34 -4.29 -0.31 -5.89
N MET A 35 -5.33 -0.30 -5.06
CA MET A 35 -5.46 0.63 -3.93
C MET A 35 -4.37 0.44 -2.88
N ARG A 36 -3.95 -0.80 -2.64
CA ARG A 36 -2.88 -1.10 -1.68
C ARG A 36 -1.54 -0.57 -2.18
N ALA A 37 -1.19 -0.90 -3.43
CA ALA A 37 0.02 -0.37 -4.07
C ALA A 37 0.05 1.17 -4.07
N MET A 38 -1.11 1.80 -4.25
CA MET A 38 -1.28 3.24 -4.19
C MET A 38 -1.03 3.82 -2.78
N LEU A 39 -1.57 3.20 -1.74
CA LEU A 39 -1.39 3.64 -0.36
C LEU A 39 0.06 3.44 0.12
N ASP A 40 0.70 2.33 -0.26
CA ASP A 40 2.11 2.07 0.05
C ASP A 40 3.02 3.12 -0.61
N MET A 41 2.79 3.43 -1.90
CA MET A 41 3.50 4.49 -2.60
C MET A 41 3.29 5.87 -1.95
N LYS A 42 2.05 6.22 -1.61
CA LYS A 42 1.73 7.47 -0.91
C LYS A 42 2.51 7.57 0.41
N ARG A 43 2.53 6.49 1.20
CA ARG A 43 3.26 6.42 2.46
C ARG A 43 4.74 6.74 2.27
N HIS A 44 5.43 6.08 1.32
CA HIS A 44 6.85 6.33 1.07
C HIS A 44 7.12 7.77 0.63
N LEU A 45 6.28 8.33 -0.25
CA LEU A 45 6.43 9.72 -0.68
C LEU A 45 6.20 10.71 0.46
N SER A 46 5.25 10.42 1.35
CA SER A 46 5.00 11.20 2.56
C SER A 46 6.15 11.12 3.55
N GLU A 47 6.77 9.94 3.76
CA GLU A 47 7.95 9.79 4.62
C GLU A 47 9.11 10.66 4.12
N VAL A 48 9.37 10.67 2.79
CA VAL A 48 10.40 11.53 2.20
C VAL A 48 10.03 13.01 2.31
N LEU A 49 8.77 13.38 2.11
CA LEU A 49 8.31 14.76 2.27
C LEU A 49 8.54 15.27 3.69
N LEU A 50 8.16 14.46 4.67
CA LEU A 50 8.20 14.79 6.10
C LEU A 50 9.61 14.73 6.69
N ALA A 51 10.59 14.18 5.96
CA ALA A 51 12.00 14.23 6.34
C ALA A 51 12.60 15.65 6.25
N THR A 52 11.89 16.58 5.60
CA THR A 52 12.24 17.99 5.49
C THR A 52 11.12 18.88 6.04
N PRO A 53 11.40 20.11 6.51
CA PRO A 53 10.35 21.04 6.89
C PRO A 53 9.35 21.24 5.75
N LEU A 54 8.06 21.17 6.08
CA LEU A 54 6.99 21.33 5.11
C LEU A 54 6.88 22.79 4.66
N GLU A 55 6.84 23.01 3.35
CA GLU A 55 6.59 24.34 2.76
C GLU A 55 5.09 24.66 2.65
N HIS A 56 4.23 23.64 2.72
CA HIS A 56 2.78 23.75 2.55
C HIS A 56 2.04 22.85 3.53
N ASP A 57 0.81 23.23 3.90
CA ASP A 57 -0.01 22.43 4.82
C ASP A 57 -0.80 21.32 4.11
N PHE A 58 -1.07 21.49 2.82
CA PHE A 58 -1.91 20.58 2.04
C PHE A 58 -1.19 20.07 0.80
N TYR A 59 -1.31 18.77 0.56
CA TYR A 59 -0.75 18.10 -0.61
C TYR A 59 -1.78 17.18 -1.26
N VAL A 60 -1.80 17.15 -2.59
CA VAL A 60 -2.54 16.17 -3.37
C VAL A 60 -1.59 15.05 -3.80
N PHE A 61 -2.00 13.82 -3.52
CA PHE A 61 -1.36 12.63 -4.06
C PHE A 61 -2.07 12.20 -5.33
N SER A 62 -1.30 11.95 -6.39
CA SER A 62 -1.79 11.41 -7.65
C SER A 62 -0.93 10.24 -8.10
N ALA A 63 -1.57 9.25 -8.70
CA ALA A 63 -0.91 8.05 -9.16
C ALA A 63 -1.48 7.54 -10.48
N ARG A 64 -0.64 6.86 -11.25
CA ARG A 64 -1.03 6.12 -12.46
C ARG A 64 -0.34 4.77 -12.44
N MET A 65 -1.16 3.73 -12.33
CA MET A 65 -0.73 2.36 -12.59
C MET A 65 -0.64 2.15 -14.11
N ARG A 66 0.52 1.71 -14.58
CA ARG A 66 0.79 1.38 -15.99
C ARG A 66 0.70 -0.12 -16.23
N ARG A 67 1.14 -0.91 -15.25
CA ARG A 67 1.06 -2.37 -15.24
C ARG A 67 0.70 -2.85 -13.82
N PRO A 68 0.12 -4.05 -13.67
CA PRO A 68 -0.09 -4.65 -12.36
C PRO A 68 1.24 -4.77 -11.60
N VAL A 69 1.19 -4.49 -10.29
CA VAL A 69 2.30 -4.80 -9.38
C VAL A 69 2.10 -6.25 -8.94
N LEU A 70 3.07 -7.11 -9.23
CA LEU A 70 2.98 -8.53 -9.00
C LEU A 70 3.54 -8.89 -7.62
N CYS A 71 2.89 -9.83 -6.95
CA CYS A 71 3.34 -10.32 -5.65
C CYS A 71 4.67 -11.09 -5.81
N GLN A 72 5.60 -10.89 -4.89
CA GLN A 72 6.91 -11.58 -4.88
C GLN A 72 7.81 -11.24 -6.08
N THR A 73 7.52 -10.15 -6.79
CA THR A 73 8.39 -9.62 -7.84
C THR A 73 9.25 -8.50 -7.25
N PRO A 74 10.57 -8.49 -7.48
CA PRO A 74 11.43 -7.41 -7.01
C PRO A 74 11.18 -6.13 -7.81
N TYR A 75 11.06 -5.02 -7.10
CA TYR A 75 10.89 -3.69 -7.67
C TYR A 75 11.92 -2.71 -7.14
N HIS A 76 12.25 -1.70 -7.94
CA HIS A 76 12.98 -0.52 -7.50
C HIS A 76 12.04 0.66 -7.35
N LEU A 77 11.99 1.21 -6.14
CA LEU A 77 11.33 2.47 -5.87
C LEU A 77 12.32 3.62 -6.10
N GLN A 78 12.07 4.41 -7.14
CA GLN A 78 12.79 5.65 -7.40
C GLN A 78 11.96 6.84 -6.91
N ILE A 79 12.52 7.62 -5.99
CA ILE A 79 11.91 8.84 -5.49
C ILE A 79 12.81 10.02 -5.90
N ALA A 80 12.19 11.07 -6.42
CA ALA A 80 12.88 12.29 -6.82
C ALA A 80 12.04 13.52 -6.50
N GLY A 81 12.71 14.62 -6.15
CA GLY A 81 12.09 15.92 -5.86
C GLY A 81 12.49 16.48 -4.49
N SER A 82 12.02 17.69 -4.20
CA SER A 82 12.26 18.41 -2.94
C SER A 82 11.16 19.44 -2.69
N GLY A 83 10.64 19.55 -1.46
CA GLY A 83 9.80 20.64 -0.91
C GLY A 83 8.48 20.96 -1.65
N LYS A 84 8.61 21.35 -2.92
CA LYS A 84 7.54 21.76 -3.85
C LYS A 84 6.86 20.62 -4.57
N GLN A 85 7.53 19.49 -4.75
CA GLN A 85 6.96 18.32 -5.40
C GLN A 85 7.86 17.12 -5.17
N ILE A 86 7.25 15.98 -4.86
CA ILE A 86 7.94 14.69 -4.82
C ILE A 86 7.26 13.76 -5.83
N THR A 87 8.06 13.01 -6.55
CA THR A 87 7.61 12.02 -7.52
C THR A 87 8.16 10.66 -7.19
N GLY A 88 7.37 9.62 -7.45
CA GLY A 88 7.74 8.23 -7.23
C GLY A 88 7.54 7.43 -8.50
N LYS A 89 8.47 6.52 -8.80
CA LYS A 89 8.32 5.51 -9.84
C LYS A 89 8.63 4.14 -9.25
N LEU A 90 7.75 3.19 -9.48
CA LEU A 90 8.01 1.79 -9.22
C LEU A 90 8.42 1.13 -10.53
N LEU A 91 9.67 0.68 -10.60
CA LEU A 91 10.25 0.00 -11.75
C LEU A 91 10.39 -1.49 -11.46
N ASP A 92 10.04 -2.34 -12.42
CA ASP A 92 10.42 -3.75 -12.36
C ASP A 92 11.95 -3.86 -12.34
N SER A 93 12.51 -4.59 -11.37
CA SER A 93 13.96 -4.65 -11.20
C SER A 93 14.68 -5.30 -12.38
N VAL A 94 14.01 -6.21 -13.10
CA VAL A 94 14.59 -6.95 -14.22
C VAL A 94 14.43 -6.16 -15.51
N THR A 95 13.21 -5.71 -15.82
CA THR A 95 12.93 -5.05 -17.11
C THR A 95 13.18 -3.55 -17.09
N GLN A 96 13.33 -2.96 -15.90
CA GLN A 96 13.41 -1.51 -15.65
C GLN A 96 12.17 -0.74 -16.14
N GLU A 97 11.10 -1.45 -16.48
CA GLU A 97 9.89 -0.80 -16.97
C GLU A 97 9.08 -0.21 -15.81
N SER A 98 8.51 0.98 -16.04
CA SER A 98 7.65 1.65 -15.05
C SER A 98 6.28 0.99 -14.93
N CYS A 99 6.02 0.39 -13.77
CA CYS A 99 4.74 -0.23 -13.43
C CYS A 99 3.78 0.76 -12.77
N PHE A 100 4.32 1.71 -12.01
CA PHE A 100 3.54 2.68 -11.25
C PHE A 100 4.27 4.03 -11.22
N ASN A 101 3.56 5.12 -11.50
CA ASN A 101 4.09 6.48 -11.33
C ASN A 101 3.22 7.25 -10.36
N SER A 102 3.82 8.10 -9.55
CA SER A 102 3.13 8.92 -8.58
C SER A 102 3.75 10.29 -8.41
N LYS A 103 2.96 11.18 -7.83
CA LYS A 103 3.34 12.55 -7.52
C LYS A 103 2.60 12.99 -6.25
N LEU A 104 3.33 13.61 -5.34
CA LEU A 104 2.83 14.38 -4.22
C LEU A 104 3.19 15.84 -4.45
N ALA A 105 2.19 16.72 -4.49
CA ALA A 105 2.40 18.14 -4.77
C ALA A 105 1.49 19.03 -3.93
N PRO A 106 1.90 20.27 -3.63
CA PRO A 106 1.10 21.24 -2.92
C PRO A 106 -0.28 21.38 -3.53
N ALA A 107 -1.26 21.49 -2.66
CA ALA A 107 -2.65 21.71 -3.01
C ALA A 107 -3.20 22.87 -2.20
N GLN A 108 -4.33 23.41 -2.68
CA GLN A 108 -5.11 24.33 -1.87
C GLN A 108 -5.76 23.57 -0.71
N SER A 109 -5.99 24.27 0.40
CA SER A 109 -6.78 23.77 1.52
C SER A 109 -8.13 23.28 1.03
N LEU A 110 -8.56 22.12 1.53
CA LEU A 110 -9.94 21.68 1.37
C LEU A 110 -10.73 22.30 2.52
N GLU A 111 -11.35 23.44 2.25
CA GLU A 111 -12.26 24.06 3.20
C GLU A 111 -13.48 23.15 3.42
N PRO A 112 -13.75 22.69 4.65
CA PRO A 112 -14.93 21.90 4.94
C PRO A 112 -16.18 22.72 4.58
N VAL A 113 -16.93 22.28 3.58
CA VAL A 113 -18.28 22.81 3.35
C VAL A 113 -19.13 22.28 4.50
N ALA A 114 -19.74 23.17 5.27
CA ALA A 114 -20.69 22.79 6.30
C ALA A 114 -21.78 21.91 5.68
N SER A 115 -21.79 20.63 6.05
CA SER A 115 -22.85 19.70 5.68
C SER A 115 -23.94 19.82 6.74
N GLU A 116 -25.19 20.00 6.32
CA GLU A 116 -26.35 19.91 7.23
C GLU A 116 -26.52 18.48 7.79
N TYR A 117 -25.79 17.51 7.23
CA TYR A 117 -25.82 16.11 7.63
C TYR A 117 -24.42 15.65 8.05
N GLU A 118 -24.13 15.75 9.33
CA GLU A 118 -23.06 14.99 9.97
C GLU A 118 -23.66 13.71 10.54
N HIS A 119 -23.31 12.56 9.96
CA HIS A 119 -23.71 11.28 10.51
C HIS A 119 -22.63 10.78 11.48
N ALA A 120 -22.89 10.96 12.78
CA ALA A 120 -22.05 10.41 13.82
C ALA A 120 -22.43 8.95 14.08
N LEU A 121 -21.47 8.04 13.95
CA LEU A 121 -21.64 6.66 14.36
C LEU A 121 -21.55 6.56 15.89
N THR A 122 -22.53 5.91 16.50
CA THR A 122 -22.47 5.53 17.91
C THR A 122 -21.38 4.46 18.12
N VAL A 123 -20.90 4.34 19.35
CA VAL A 123 -19.93 3.29 19.74
C VAL A 123 -20.46 1.90 19.35
N ASN A 124 -21.76 1.66 19.51
CA ASN A 124 -22.37 0.38 19.17
C ASN A 124 -22.31 0.08 17.67
N GLU A 125 -22.52 1.08 16.82
CA GLU A 125 -22.44 0.92 15.36
C GLU A 125 -21.00 0.67 14.90
N VAL A 126 -20.03 1.38 15.49
CA VAL A 126 -18.60 1.13 15.25
C VAL A 126 -18.22 -0.29 15.66
N MET A 127 -18.68 -0.75 16.83
CA MET A 127 -18.42 -2.11 17.31
C MET A 127 -19.11 -3.18 16.45
N ALA A 128 -20.32 -2.94 15.96
CA ALA A 128 -21.00 -3.85 15.05
C ALA A 128 -20.26 -3.97 13.70
N LEU A 129 -19.75 -2.85 13.18
CA LEU A 129 -18.95 -2.84 11.93
C LEU A 129 -17.62 -3.58 12.09
N SER A 130 -16.91 -3.38 13.21
CA SER A 130 -15.64 -4.06 13.47
C SER A 130 -15.79 -5.58 13.61
N GLN A 131 -16.91 -6.04 14.19
CA GLN A 131 -17.25 -7.46 14.26
C GLN A 131 -17.59 -8.05 12.88
N ARG A 132 -18.22 -7.26 12.00
CA ARG A 132 -18.59 -7.69 10.64
C ARG A 132 -17.38 -7.81 9.72
N PHE A 133 -16.35 -7.00 9.94
CA PHE A 133 -15.10 -7.00 9.19
C PHE A 133 -13.92 -7.16 10.14
N PRO A 134 -13.73 -8.36 10.73
CA PRO A 134 -12.65 -8.58 11.67
C PRO A 134 -11.31 -8.38 10.95
N GLY A 135 -10.60 -7.30 11.29
CA GLY A 135 -9.22 -7.13 10.89
C GLY A 135 -8.43 -8.30 11.45
N THR A 136 -7.81 -9.10 10.59
CA THR A 136 -6.88 -10.15 11.02
C THR A 136 -5.57 -9.51 11.46
N GLY A 137 -5.62 -8.74 12.55
CA GLY A 137 -4.47 -8.28 13.29
C GLY A 137 -3.91 -9.46 14.08
N VAL A 138 -3.22 -10.38 13.41
CA VAL A 138 -2.32 -11.27 14.13
C VAL A 138 -1.12 -10.42 14.55
N GLY A 139 -1.19 -9.92 15.77
CA GLY A 139 -0.07 -9.31 16.47
C GLY A 139 1.11 -10.29 16.50
N GLY A 140 2.17 -9.92 15.82
CA GLY A 140 3.44 -10.61 15.83
C GLY A 140 4.41 -9.74 15.05
N HIS A 141 5.27 -9.03 15.79
CA HIS A 141 6.37 -8.24 15.27
C HIS A 141 7.13 -9.01 14.17
N SER A 142 6.76 -8.74 12.93
CA SER A 142 7.58 -8.98 11.76
C SER A 142 7.27 -7.83 10.84
N GLY A 143 8.28 -7.01 10.58
CA GLY A 143 8.20 -5.96 9.59
C GLY A 143 7.84 -6.62 8.28
N VAL A 144 6.56 -6.52 7.91
CA VAL A 144 6.11 -6.83 6.58
C VAL A 144 6.35 -5.55 5.76
N GLU A 145 7.62 -5.33 5.45
CA GLU A 145 8.00 -4.48 4.33
C GLU A 145 7.66 -5.26 3.07
N PHE A 146 6.57 -4.85 2.43
CA PHE A 146 6.31 -5.18 1.03
C PHE A 146 6.37 -3.88 0.24
N LEU A 147 7.60 -3.41 0.07
CA LEU A 147 8.25 -2.95 -1.17
C LEU A 147 9.76 -3.00 -0.92
#